data_AF-A0A453D5L7-F1
#
_entry.id   AF-A0A453D5L7-F1
#
_cell.length_a   1.000
_cell.length_b   1.000
_cell.length_c   1.000
_cell.angle_alpha   90.00
_cell.angle_beta   90.00
_cell.angle_gamma   90.00
#
_symmetry.space_group_name_H-M   'P 1'
#
loop_
_entity.id
_entity.type
_entity.pdbx_description
1 polymer ?
#
loop_
_entity_poly.entity_id
_entity_poly.type
_entity_poly.pdbx_seq_one_letter_code
_entity_poly.pdbx_strand_id
1 'polypeptide(L)' 'MLFPLTFPIPTIPNWSVDGIILHAKFESAKPLDQSHLERTKAIMKSQADHAFRLKDYKLASKAYGVEGQGINESSW' A
#
# COMPACT_ATOMS: atom_id res chain seq x y z
N MET A 1 -25.71 13.17 -28.06
CA MET A 1 -25.71 12.19 -26.95
C MET A 1 -25.29 12.96 -25.70
N LEU A 2 -26.23 13.24 -24.79
CA LEU A 2 -25.95 13.99 -23.56
C LEU A 2 -25.73 12.95 -22.45
N PHE A 3 -24.52 12.89 -21.89
CA PHE A 3 -24.28 12.07 -20.71
C PHE A 3 -25.18 12.57 -19.56
N PRO A 4 -25.70 11.68 -18.70
CA PRO A 4 -26.48 12.13 -17.56
C PRO A 4 -25.64 13.12 -16.76
N LEU A 5 -26.21 14.29 -16.51
CA LEU A 5 -25.65 15.33 -15.65
C LEU A 5 -25.66 14.78 -14.22
N THR A 6 -24.73 13.87 -13.92
CA THR A 6 -24.51 13.43 -12.54
C THR A 6 -24.13 14.67 -11.78
N PHE A 7 -24.96 15.04 -10.81
CA PHE A 7 -24.74 16.23 -10.01
C PHE A 7 -23.31 16.25 -9.47
N PRO A 8 -22.69 17.44 -9.41
CA PRO A 8 -21.36 17.58 -8.87
C PRO A 8 -21.24 16.91 -7.50
N ILE A 9 -20.35 15.93 -7.37
CA ILE A 9 -19.91 15.41 -6.08
C ILE A 9 -19.37 16.63 -5.30
N PRO A 10 -19.97 17.00 -4.16
CA PRO A 10 -19.68 18.27 -3.48
C PRO A 10 -18.21 18.44 -3.06
N THR A 11 -17.49 17.33 -2.94
CA THR A 11 -16.07 17.30 -2.55
C THR A 11 -15.12 17.68 -3.68
N ILE A 12 -15.58 17.73 -4.94
CA ILE A 12 -14.78 18.12 -6.11
C ILE A 12 -15.31 19.47 -6.63
N PRO A 13 -14.69 20.60 -6.29
CA PRO A 13 -15.19 21.92 -6.66
C PRO A 13 -15.03 22.25 -8.15
N ASN A 14 -14.12 21.56 -8.87
CA ASN A 14 -13.90 21.74 -10.31
C ASN A 14 -14.30 20.48 -11.09
N TRP A 15 -15.41 20.56 -11.84
CA TRP A 15 -16.01 19.45 -12.61
C TRP A 15 -15.58 19.35 -14.06
N SER A 16 -14.59 20.14 -14.49
CA SER A 16 -13.92 19.90 -15.76
C SER A 16 -13.18 18.56 -15.75
N VAL A 17 -12.93 17.99 -16.93
CA VAL A 17 -12.11 16.77 -17.08
C VAL A 17 -10.75 16.94 -16.39
N ASP A 18 -10.12 18.10 -16.59
CA ASP A 18 -8.85 18.44 -15.95
C ASP A 18 -8.98 18.55 -14.43
N GLY A 19 -10.06 19.15 -13.94
CA GLY A 19 -10.35 19.26 -12.51
C GLY A 19 -10.47 17.91 -11.81
N ILE A 20 -11.17 16.96 -12.44
CA ILE A 20 -11.34 15.59 -11.92
C ILE A 20 -10.01 14.85 -11.93
N ILE A 21 -9.22 14.94 -13.01
CA ILE A 21 -7.91 14.30 -13.12
C ILE A 21 -6.95 14.86 -12.06
N LEU A 22 -6.93 16.17 -11.88
CA LEU A 22 -6.09 16.82 -10.86
C LEU A 22 -6.51 16.43 -9.44
N HIS A 23 -7.81 16.36 -9.17
CA HIS A 23 -8.32 15.92 -7.86
C HIS A 23 -7.89 14.48 -7.57
N ALA A 24 -8.08 13.56 -8.52
CA ALA A 24 -7.67 12.16 -8.36
C ALA A 24 -6.16 12.02 -8.13
N LYS A 25 -5.34 12.78 -8.88
CA LYS A 25 -3.88 12.82 -8.67
C LYS A 25 -3.53 13.35 -7.29
N PHE A 26 -4.15 14.44 -6.85
CA PHE A 26 -3.92 15.03 -5.53
C PHE A 26 -4.31 14.05 -4.41
N GLU A 27 -5.45 13.37 -4.52
CA GLU A 27 -5.87 12.34 -3.56
C GLU A 27 -4.89 11.15 -3.52
N SER A 28 -4.44 10.68 -4.68
CA SER A 28 -3.45 9.60 -4.76
C SER A 28 -2.06 10.01 -4.23
N ALA A 29 -1.75 11.31 -4.30
CA ALA A 29 -0.51 11.90 -3.82
C ALA A 29 -0.60 12.36 -2.36
N LYS A 30 -1.77 12.25 -1.70
CA LYS A 30 -1.87 12.45 -0.26
C LYS A 30 -0.92 11.43 0.36
N PRO A 31 0.14 11.86 1.06
CA PRO A 31 0.99 10.92 1.78
C PRO A 31 0.07 10.15 2.72
N LEU A 32 0.05 8.82 2.58
CA LEU A 32 -0.60 7.95 3.56
C LEU A 32 -0.12 8.43 4.92
N ASP A 33 -1.06 8.82 5.78
CA ASP A 33 -0.75 9.46 7.06
C ASP A 33 0.43 8.74 7.70
N GLN A 34 1.52 9.46 7.97
CA GLN A 34 2.77 8.87 8.46
C GLN A 34 2.49 8.05 9.74
N SER A 35 1.49 8.46 10.52
CA SER A 35 1.02 7.73 11.69
C SER A 35 0.48 6.32 11.34
N HIS A 36 -0.26 6.20 10.24
CA HIS A 36 -0.79 4.92 9.74
C HIS A 36 0.31 4.02 9.20
N LEU A 37 1.30 4.59 8.50
CA LEU A 37 2.44 3.84 8.00
C LEU A 37 3.26 3.26 9.15
N GLU A 38 3.63 4.09 10.13
CA GLU A 38 4.41 3.65 11.30
C GLU A 38 3.63 2.63 12.16
N ARG A 39 2.32 2.81 12.33
CA ARG A 39 1.46 1.81 13.00
C ARG A 39 1.50 0.47 12.26
N THR A 40 1.38 0.48 10.94
CA THR A 40 1.36 -0.74 10.13
C THR A 40 2.70 -1.46 10.20
N LYS A 41 3.80 -0.72 10.10
CA LYS A 41 5.17 -1.23 10.25
C LYS A 41 5.41 -1.83 11.63
N ALA A 42 4.96 -1.17 12.70
CA ALA A 42 5.09 -1.66 14.07
C ALA A 42 4.31 -2.97 14.29
N ILE A 43 3.09 -3.08 13.72
CA ILE A 43 2.28 -4.30 13.77
C ILE A 43 3.01 -5.44 13.05
N MET A 44 3.50 -5.21 11.83
CA MET A 44 4.23 -6.22 11.06
C MET A 44 5.49 -6.68 11.79
N LYS A 45 6.26 -5.75 12.37
CA LYS A 45 7.44 -6.08 13.17
C LYS A 45 7.08 -6.94 14.39
N SER A 46 6.01 -6.56 15.12
CA SER A 46 5.51 -7.33 16.26
C SER A 46 5.09 -8.75 15.87
N GLN A 47 4.40 -8.91 14.73
CA GLN A 47 4.03 -10.21 14.18
C GLN A 47 5.26 -11.05 13.82
N ALA A 48 6.26 -10.45 13.18
CA ALA A 48 7.50 -11.12 12.82
C ALA A 48 8.29 -11.56 14.07
N ASP A 49 8.43 -10.68 15.06
CA ASP A 49 9.08 -10.97 16.34
C ASP A 49 8.35 -12.10 17.09
N HIS A 50 7.01 -12.12 17.03
CA HIS A 50 6.20 -13.17 17.63
C HIS A 50 6.39 -14.53 16.94
N ALA A 51 6.32 -14.57 15.61
CA ALA A 51 6.58 -15.77 14.82
C ALA A 51 8.01 -16.30 15.05
N PHE A 52 8.98 -15.39 15.16
CA PHE A 52 10.38 -15.72 15.47
C PHE A 52 10.51 -16.39 16.85
N ARG A 53 9.86 -15.86 17.89
CA ARG A 53 9.85 -16.49 19.24
C ARG A 53 9.21 -17.87 19.23
N LEU A 54 8.22 -18.09 18.38
CA LEU A 54 7.55 -19.38 18.20
C LEU A 54 8.36 -20.37 17.34
N LYS A 55 9.56 -19.98 16.85
CA LYS A 55 10.38 -20.75 15.91
C LYS A 55 9.66 -21.09 14.60
N ASP A 56 8.60 -20.36 14.26
CA ASP A 56 7.95 -20.45 12.96
C ASP A 56 8.70 -19.55 11.97
N TYR A 57 9.89 -20.01 11.59
CA TYR A 57 10.80 -19.27 10.73
C TYR A 57 10.23 -19.03 9.33
N LYS A 58 9.32 -19.91 8.86
CA LYS A 58 8.62 -19.76 7.57
C LYS A 58 7.65 -18.59 7.60
N LEU A 59 6.94 -18.40 8.72
CA LEU A 59 6.06 -17.26 8.90
C LEU A 59 6.84 -15.96 9.17
N ALA A 60 7.92 -16.04 9.94
CA ALA A 60 8.78 -14.90 10.24
C ALA A 60 9.47 -14.34 8.98
N SER A 61 10.00 -15.21 8.10
CA SER A 61 10.66 -14.75 6.86
C SER A 61 9.69 -14.04 5.92
N LYS A 62 8.46 -14.53 5.80
CA LYS A 62 7.39 -13.88 5.05
C LYS A 62 7.01 -12.52 5.65
N ALA A 63 6.96 -12.42 6.97
CA ALA A 63 6.67 -11.17 7.67
C ALA A 63 7.80 -10.13 7.57
N TYR A 64 9.07 -10.56 7.49
CA TYR A 64 10.21 -9.68 7.24
C TYR A 64 10.46 -9.39 5.76
N GLY A 65 9.78 -10.06 4.83
CA GLY A 65 10.02 -9.90 3.39
C GLY A 65 11.33 -10.52 2.90
N VAL A 66 11.88 -11.49 3.65
CA VAL A 66 13.05 -12.27 3.23
C VAL A 66 12.57 -13.41 2.33
N GLU A 67 12.00 -13.08 1.18
CA GLU A 67 11.93 -14.04 0.08
C GLU A 67 13.32 -14.07 -0.55
N GLY A 68 14.01 -15.18 -0.31
CA GLY A 68 15.30 -15.46 -0.93
C GLY A 68 15.18 -15.41 -2.44
N GLN A 69 15.85 -14.42 -3.04
CA GLN A 69 16.42 -14.56 -4.36
C GLN A 69 17.23 -15.87 -4.33
N GLY A 70 16.74 -16.86 -5.08
CA GLY A 70 17.28 -18.20 -5.09
C GLY A 70 18.80 -18.18 -5.29
N ILE A 71 19.49 -18.76 -4.31
CA ILE A 71 20.76 -19.44 -4.50
C ILE A 71 20.72 -20.25 -5.80
N ASN A 72 21.37 -19.72 -6.82
CA ASN A 72 21.64 -20.40 -8.08
C ASN A 72 22.87 -21.30 -7.89
N GLU A 73 22.68 -22.42 -7.19
CA GLU A 73 23.54 -23.59 -7.39
C GLU A 73 23.02 -24.36 -8.59
N SER A 74 23.68 -24.21 -9.74
CA SER A 74 23.53 -25.10 -10.90
C SER A 74 24.81 -25.05 -11.74
N SER A 75 25.67 -26.04 -11.52
CA SER A 75 26.75 -26.57 -12.38
C SER A 75 26.93 -25.89 -13.74
N TRP A 76 28.08 -25.22 -13.96
CA TRP A 76 29.32 -25.77 -14.52
C TRP A 76 30.50 -24.85 -14.18
#